data_AF-Q2IIJ6-F1
#
_entry.id   AF-Q2IIJ6-F1
#
_cell.length_a   1.000
_cell.length_b   1.000
_cell.length_c   1.000
_cell.angle_alpha   90.00
_cell.angle_beta   90.00
_cell.angle_gamma   90.00
#
_symmetry.space_group_name_H-M   'P 1'
#
loop_
_entity.id
_entity.type
_entity.pdbx_description
1 polymer ?
#
loop_
_entity_poly.entity_id
_entity_poly.type
_entity_poly.pdbx_seq_one_letter_code
_entity_poly.pdbx_strand_id
1 'polypeptide(L)'
;MKKLLIVALPLGLAILGGASVLSGQRAAQATAESRLERARLKREFAERAALARALPPERAAQWSDEATSLLGWYFTGLKEIQGRFPGVEPAPAALASAEAERKGKLADKDRAAIEDFQKYADGRAALLKARWAPVQSVQANGLRLDLVAIEPGASPGGGPGLRIDFALWGAPRLVDREKTGDRTVTRVISPVSFDKIGFRFLDAAGKPYGEMSGPGEPYQKLVDAERFVEDFPPGVMFGTWWVELLPREAATVELDLGVNVRGAGGSSVPAAFHASMPVAEAWKIPPGAVYQAEVREAAQ
;
A
#
# COMPACT_ATOMS: atom_id res chain seq x y z
N MET A 1 29.21 22.60 57.61
CA MET A 1 29.07 22.02 56.26
C MET A 1 28.01 20.92 56.15
N LYS A 2 27.92 19.94 57.06
CA LYS A 2 26.87 18.88 57.02
C LYS A 2 25.42 19.38 56.98
N LYS A 3 25.08 20.47 57.68
CA LYS A 3 23.71 21.02 57.72
C LYS A 3 23.26 21.70 56.41
N LEU A 4 24.18 22.21 55.59
CA LEU A 4 23.87 22.80 54.28
C LEU A 4 23.59 21.72 53.22
N LEU A 5 24.29 20.58 53.29
CA LEU A 5 24.07 19.42 52.42
C LEU A 5 22.71 18.74 52.67
N ILE A 6 22.25 18.70 53.92
CA ILE A 6 20.96 18.06 54.28
C ILE A 6 19.74 18.81 53.73
N VAL A 7 19.85 20.13 53.49
CA VAL A 7 18.76 20.95 52.92
C VAL A 7 18.91 21.13 51.40
N ALA A 8 20.14 21.25 50.90
CA ALA A 8 20.40 21.42 49.47
C ALA A 8 20.08 20.16 48.64
N LEU A 9 20.30 18.95 49.19
CA LEU A 9 20.05 17.69 48.49
C LEU A 9 18.56 17.42 48.19
N PRO A 10 17.62 17.51 49.15
CA PRO A 10 16.19 17.32 48.87
C PRO A 10 15.62 18.45 48.01
N LEU A 11 16.11 19.69 48.12
CA LEU A 11 15.70 20.79 47.26
C LEU A 11 16.18 20.57 45.82
N GLY A 12 17.43 20.12 45.64
CA GLY A 12 17.99 19.74 44.34
C GLY A 12 17.24 18.58 43.70
N LEU A 13 16.90 17.55 44.48
CA LEU A 13 16.06 16.42 44.02
C LEU A 13 14.64 16.85 43.67
N ALA A 14 14.03 17.77 44.42
CA ALA A 14 12.70 18.29 44.12
C ALA A 14 12.70 19.13 42.83
N ILE A 15 13.74 19.94 42.60
CA ILE A 15 13.90 20.71 41.36
C ILE A 15 14.14 19.76 40.16
N LEU A 16 14.99 18.73 40.32
CA LEU A 16 15.23 17.73 39.28
C LEU A 16 13.96 16.89 39.00
N GLY A 17 13.21 16.53 40.04
CA GLY A 17 11.92 15.84 39.93
C GLY A 17 10.85 16.68 39.25
N GLY A 18 10.74 17.96 39.61
CA GLY A 18 9.82 18.90 38.95
C GLY A 18 10.18 19.13 37.49
N ALA A 19 11.47 19.31 37.18
CA ALA A 19 11.94 19.48 35.81
C ALA A 19 11.66 18.25 34.93
N SER A 20 11.83 17.04 35.46
CA SER A 20 11.58 15.78 34.74
C SER A 20 10.09 15.51 34.50
N VAL A 21 9.21 15.86 35.43
CA VAL A 21 7.76 15.79 35.23
C VAL A 21 7.30 16.80 34.17
N LEU A 22 7.77 18.05 34.26
CA LEU A 22 7.44 19.09 33.28
C LEU A 22 7.97 18.77 31.88
N SER A 23 9.18 18.21 31.77
CA SER A 23 9.73 17.76 30.49
C SER A 23 8.93 16.59 29.91
N GLY A 24 8.52 15.63 30.75
CA GLY A 24 7.67 14.52 30.34
C GLY A 24 6.30 14.97 29.83
N GLN A 25 5.67 15.93 30.51
CA GLN A 25 4.40 16.52 30.06
C GLN A 25 4.53 17.25 28.73
N ARG A 26 5.59 18.06 28.55
CA ARG A 26 5.86 18.76 27.28
C ARG A 26 6.11 17.79 26.14
N ALA A 27 6.87 16.72 26.37
CA ALA A 27 7.13 15.69 25.35
C ALA A 27 5.84 14.95 24.96
N ALA A 28 4.99 14.61 25.93
CA ALA A 28 3.69 13.99 25.68
C ALA A 28 2.75 14.92 24.88
N GLN A 29 2.72 16.20 25.22
CA GLN A 29 1.96 17.22 24.49
C GLN A 29 2.46 17.36 23.04
N ALA A 30 3.76 17.52 22.83
CA ALA A 30 4.35 17.60 21.50
C ALA A 30 4.05 16.35 20.65
N THR A 31 4.08 15.16 21.26
CA THR A 31 3.72 13.91 20.60
C THR A 31 2.25 13.89 20.20
N ALA A 32 1.35 14.32 21.09
CA ALA A 32 -0.09 14.37 20.81
C ALA A 32 -0.42 15.39 19.71
N GLU A 33 0.20 16.57 19.74
CA GLU A 33 0.04 17.61 18.72
C GLU A 33 0.56 17.15 17.37
N SER A 34 1.77 16.58 17.30
CA SER A 34 2.34 16.01 16.08
C SER A 34 1.41 14.96 15.46
N ARG A 35 0.87 14.03 16.27
CA ARG A 35 -0.08 13.01 15.80
C ARG A 35 -1.39 13.62 15.29
N LEU A 36 -1.90 14.64 15.97
CA LEU A 36 -3.12 15.33 15.55
C LEU A 36 -2.92 16.04 14.20
N GLU A 37 -1.78 16.72 14.02
CA GLU A 37 -1.46 17.36 12.74
C GLU A 37 -1.27 16.35 11.61
N ARG A 38 -0.58 15.23 11.85
CA ARG A 38 -0.47 14.14 10.87
C ARG A 38 -1.85 13.58 10.50
N ALA A 39 -2.72 13.37 11.49
CA ALA A 39 -4.08 12.89 11.23
C ALA A 39 -4.91 13.88 10.39
N ARG A 40 -4.75 15.19 10.63
CA ARG A 40 -5.39 16.23 9.81
C ARG A 40 -4.87 16.21 8.37
N LEU A 41 -3.55 16.14 8.20
CA LEU A 41 -2.91 16.08 6.88
C LEU A 41 -3.37 14.84 6.10
N LYS A 42 -3.43 13.68 6.75
CA LYS A 42 -3.94 12.42 6.17
C LYS A 42 -5.39 12.52 5.74
N ARG A 43 -6.25 13.12 6.56
CA ARG A 43 -7.66 13.35 6.21
C ARG A 43 -7.77 14.26 4.98
N GLU A 44 -7.05 15.37 4.98
CA GLU A 44 -7.05 16.31 3.85
C GLU A 44 -6.48 15.67 2.58
N PHE A 45 -5.45 14.83 2.70
CA PHE A 45 -4.97 14.01 1.59
C PHE A 45 -6.08 13.12 1.03
N ALA A 46 -6.81 12.40 1.87
CA ALA A 46 -7.88 11.51 1.42
C ALA A 46 -9.02 12.27 0.70
N GLU A 47 -9.35 13.47 1.18
CA GLU A 47 -10.34 14.37 0.55
C GLU A 47 -9.86 14.85 -0.82
N ARG A 48 -8.62 15.34 -0.91
CA ARG A 48 -8.02 15.80 -2.19
C ARG A 48 -7.82 14.65 -3.17
N ALA A 49 -7.37 13.49 -2.69
CA ALA A 49 -7.22 12.26 -3.48
C ALA A 49 -8.55 11.82 -4.08
N ALA A 50 -9.67 11.99 -3.35
CA ALA A 50 -10.98 11.65 -3.85
C ALA A 50 -11.39 12.46 -5.09
N LEU A 51 -10.98 13.73 -5.15
CA LEU A 51 -11.21 14.58 -6.32
C LEU A 51 -10.28 14.22 -7.47
N ALA A 52 -8.98 14.03 -7.19
CA ALA A 52 -7.99 13.68 -8.21
C ALA A 52 -8.31 12.34 -8.90
N ARG A 53 -8.71 11.32 -8.13
CA ARG A 53 -9.03 9.98 -8.67
C ARG A 53 -10.28 9.96 -9.55
N ALA A 54 -11.12 10.99 -9.46
CA ALA A 54 -12.33 11.14 -10.26
C ALA A 54 -12.06 11.60 -11.69
N LEU A 55 -10.82 11.99 -12.01
CA LEU A 55 -10.41 12.21 -13.40
C LEU A 55 -10.70 10.95 -14.23
N PRO A 56 -11.15 11.11 -15.49
CA PRO A 56 -11.48 9.96 -16.32
C PRO A 56 -10.20 9.29 -16.88
N PRO A 57 -10.21 7.98 -17.22
CA PRO A 57 -9.02 7.25 -17.66
C PRO A 57 -8.29 7.84 -18.87
N GLU A 58 -9.02 8.48 -19.79
CA GLU A 58 -8.47 9.10 -21.01
C GLU A 58 -7.55 10.27 -20.70
N ARG A 59 -7.61 10.80 -19.47
CA ARG A 59 -6.74 11.87 -18.97
C ARG A 59 -5.59 11.32 -18.12
N ALA A 60 -4.99 10.20 -18.52
CA ALA A 60 -3.93 9.51 -17.78
C ALA A 60 -2.70 10.40 -17.46
N ALA A 61 -2.30 11.28 -18.38
CA ALA A 61 -1.22 12.24 -18.13
C ALA A 61 -1.58 13.24 -17.02
N GLN A 62 -2.78 13.82 -17.10
CA GLN A 62 -3.30 14.72 -16.06
C GLN A 62 -3.41 14.00 -14.72
N TRP A 63 -3.90 12.75 -14.70
CA TRP A 63 -3.95 11.94 -13.49
C TRP A 63 -2.55 11.79 -12.86
N SER A 64 -1.55 11.44 -13.66
CA SER A 64 -0.17 11.27 -13.17
C SER A 64 0.41 12.55 -12.57
N ASP A 65 0.17 13.70 -13.22
CA ASP A 65 0.65 14.99 -12.74
C ASP A 65 -0.08 15.45 -11.46
N GLU A 66 -1.40 15.25 -11.39
CA GLU A 66 -2.20 15.53 -10.19
C GLU A 66 -1.80 14.63 -9.01
N ALA A 67 -1.64 13.33 -9.26
CA ALA A 67 -1.18 12.38 -8.25
C ALA A 67 0.23 12.73 -7.75
N THR A 68 1.15 13.08 -8.65
CA THR A 68 2.51 13.54 -8.30
C THR A 68 2.45 14.80 -7.43
N SER A 69 1.63 15.78 -7.82
CA SER A 69 1.48 17.05 -7.10
C SER A 69 0.87 16.83 -5.72
N LEU A 70 -0.15 15.98 -5.63
CA LEU A 70 -0.81 15.62 -4.38
C LEU A 70 0.14 14.90 -3.40
N LEU A 71 0.91 13.92 -3.89
CA LEU A 71 1.91 13.21 -3.10
C LEU A 71 3.03 14.15 -2.66
N GLY A 72 3.51 15.03 -3.56
CA GLY A 72 4.51 16.04 -3.25
C GLY A 72 4.07 17.00 -2.14
N TRP A 73 2.83 17.50 -2.22
CA TRP A 73 2.22 18.32 -1.16
C TRP A 73 2.16 17.56 0.17
N TYR A 74 1.72 16.30 0.16
CA TYR A 74 1.60 15.48 1.37
C TYR A 74 2.95 15.23 2.05
N PHE A 75 3.97 14.80 1.30
CA PHE A 75 5.29 14.54 1.87
C PHE A 75 6.01 15.83 2.30
N THR A 76 5.71 16.96 1.67
CA THR A 76 6.19 18.27 2.13
C THR A 76 5.55 18.64 3.47
N GLY A 77 4.22 18.51 3.59
CA GLY A 77 3.51 18.75 4.84
C GLY A 77 4.00 17.84 5.99
N LEU A 78 4.32 16.58 5.71
CA LEU A 78 4.93 15.69 6.71
C LEU A 78 6.29 16.20 7.19
N LYS A 79 7.15 16.68 6.28
CA LYS A 79 8.45 17.27 6.65
C LYS A 79 8.28 18.54 7.48
N GLU A 80 7.29 19.37 7.17
CA GLU A 80 6.97 20.58 7.94
C GLU A 80 6.50 20.23 9.37
N ILE A 81 5.67 19.20 9.52
CA ILE A 81 5.27 18.68 10.84
C ILE A 81 6.50 18.16 11.59
N GLN A 82 7.35 17.34 10.96
CA GLN A 82 8.58 16.85 11.57
C GLN A 82 9.51 18.00 12.02
N GLY A 83 9.64 19.05 11.21
CA GLY A 83 10.43 20.24 11.54
C GLY A 83 9.88 21.04 12.73
N ARG A 84 8.55 21.08 12.92
CA ARG A 84 7.90 21.71 14.08
C ARG A 84 8.02 20.88 15.36
N PHE A 85 8.16 19.56 15.24
CA PHE A 85 8.23 18.63 16.37
C PHE A 85 9.49 17.74 16.33
N PRO A 86 10.71 18.31 16.38
CA PRO A 86 11.96 17.56 16.18
C PRO A 86 12.28 16.54 17.31
N GLY A 87 11.64 16.67 18.48
CA GLY A 87 11.83 15.76 19.62
C GLY A 87 10.79 14.65 19.72
N VAL A 88 9.91 14.49 18.73
CA VAL A 88 8.95 13.39 18.69
C VAL A 88 9.61 12.21 17.99
N GLU A 89 9.84 11.14 18.75
CA GLU A 89 10.35 9.88 18.22
C GLU A 89 9.43 9.34 17.11
N PRO A 90 9.99 8.83 16.00
CA PRO A 90 9.19 8.17 14.97
C PRO A 90 8.48 6.95 15.55
N ALA A 91 7.33 6.57 14.97
CA ALA A 91 6.71 5.32 15.38
C ALA A 91 7.70 4.15 15.19
N PRO A 92 7.74 3.20 16.14
CA PRO A 92 8.56 2.01 16.00
C PRO A 92 8.15 1.23 14.76
N ALA A 93 9.15 0.67 14.06
CA ALA A 93 8.92 -0.23 12.93
C ALA A 93 7.96 -1.38 13.32
N ALA A 94 7.27 -1.96 12.33
CA ALA A 94 6.26 -2.99 12.58
C ALA A 94 6.79 -4.17 13.39
N LEU A 95 8.06 -4.57 13.16
CA LEU A 95 8.70 -5.65 13.89
C LEU A 95 8.89 -5.30 15.37
N ALA A 96 9.44 -4.14 15.68
CA ALA A 96 9.65 -3.69 17.07
C ALA A 96 8.32 -3.59 17.82
N SER A 97 7.28 -3.10 17.15
CA SER A 97 5.91 -3.08 17.69
C SER A 97 5.39 -4.48 17.99
N ALA A 98 5.55 -5.42 17.05
CA ALA A 98 5.11 -6.81 17.21
C ALA A 98 5.89 -7.55 18.32
N GLU A 99 7.19 -7.30 18.43
CA GLU A 99 8.03 -7.85 19.50
C GLU A 99 7.62 -7.31 20.87
N ALA A 100 7.32 -6.02 20.98
CA ALA A 100 6.83 -5.42 22.22
C ALA A 100 5.47 -6.01 22.64
N GLU A 101 4.52 -6.13 21.70
CA GLU A 101 3.20 -6.72 21.96
C GLU A 101 3.28 -8.18 22.42
N ARG A 102 4.17 -8.97 21.81
CA ARG A 102 4.37 -10.38 22.16
C ARG A 102 5.43 -10.61 23.24
N LYS A 103 5.92 -9.56 23.90
CA LYS A 103 6.96 -9.62 24.94
C LYS A 103 8.19 -10.43 24.49
N GLY A 104 8.61 -10.24 23.24
CA GLY A 104 9.74 -10.93 22.61
C GLY A 104 9.47 -12.37 22.17
N LYS A 105 8.26 -12.92 22.35
CA LYS A 105 7.91 -14.31 21.98
C LYS A 105 7.36 -14.42 20.54
N LEU A 106 8.03 -13.80 19.57
CA LEU A 106 7.65 -13.88 18.16
C LEU A 106 8.37 -15.07 17.51
N ALA A 107 7.63 -15.93 16.81
CA ALA A 107 8.23 -17.05 16.08
C ALA A 107 9.05 -16.54 14.88
N ASP A 108 10.12 -17.25 14.50
CA ASP A 108 11.02 -16.83 13.42
C ASP A 108 10.29 -16.66 12.07
N LYS A 109 9.31 -17.52 11.80
CA LYS A 109 8.45 -17.40 10.61
C LYS A 109 7.64 -16.09 10.61
N ASP A 110 7.09 -15.71 11.75
CA ASP A 110 6.31 -14.46 11.88
C ASP A 110 7.22 -13.24 11.76
N ARG A 111 8.44 -13.30 12.34
CA ARG A 111 9.48 -12.28 12.18
C ARG A 111 9.84 -12.08 10.72
N ALA A 112 10.18 -13.16 10.01
CA ALA A 112 10.53 -13.11 8.59
C ALA A 112 9.40 -12.56 7.73
N ALA A 113 8.14 -12.93 8.02
CA ALA A 113 6.98 -12.39 7.33
C ALA A 113 6.81 -10.88 7.56
N ILE A 114 6.98 -10.40 8.80
CA ILE A 114 6.88 -8.97 9.12
C ILE A 114 8.01 -8.18 8.43
N GLU A 115 9.23 -8.71 8.42
CA GLU A 115 10.37 -8.09 7.74
C GLU A 115 10.16 -8.01 6.22
N ASP A 116 9.59 -9.06 5.61
CA ASP A 116 9.24 -9.07 4.19
C ASP A 116 8.20 -7.99 3.86
N PHE A 117 7.12 -7.91 4.65
CA PHE A 117 6.11 -6.86 4.48
C PHE A 117 6.64 -5.45 4.77
N GLN A 118 7.55 -5.30 5.71
CA GLN A 118 8.22 -4.02 5.97
C GLN A 118 9.01 -3.57 4.73
N LYS A 119 9.85 -4.45 4.17
CA LYS A 119 10.60 -4.16 2.94
C LYS A 119 9.67 -3.82 1.76
N TYR A 120 8.58 -4.57 1.63
CA TYR A 120 7.57 -4.30 0.62
C TYR A 120 6.95 -2.90 0.81
N ALA A 121 6.50 -2.57 2.01
CA ALA A 121 5.90 -1.29 2.34
C ALA A 121 6.88 -0.11 2.14
N ASP A 122 8.14 -0.27 2.53
CA ASP A 122 9.20 0.72 2.31
C ASP A 122 9.41 0.98 0.81
N GLY A 123 9.42 -0.08 -0.01
CA GLY A 123 9.50 0.02 -1.46
C GLY A 123 8.32 0.79 -2.07
N ARG A 124 7.09 0.51 -1.61
CA ARG A 124 5.89 1.25 -2.07
C ARG A 124 5.88 2.70 -1.58
N ALA A 125 6.36 2.96 -0.38
CA ALA A 125 6.51 4.32 0.14
C ALA A 125 7.57 5.11 -0.65
N ALA A 126 8.67 4.48 -1.05
CA ALA A 126 9.68 5.09 -1.91
C ALA A 126 9.12 5.42 -3.30
N LEU A 127 8.30 4.52 -3.86
CA LEU A 127 7.63 4.74 -5.13
C LEU A 127 6.68 5.95 -5.08
N LEU A 128 5.89 6.08 -4.01
CA LEU A 128 5.00 7.22 -3.80
C LEU A 128 5.74 8.56 -3.61
N LYS A 129 6.98 8.52 -3.15
CA LYS A 129 7.84 9.72 -3.03
C LYS A 129 8.50 10.09 -4.36
N ALA A 130 8.59 9.15 -5.29
CA ALA A 130 9.05 9.42 -6.64
C ALA A 130 7.92 10.06 -7.48
N ARG A 131 8.23 10.39 -8.74
CA ARG A 131 7.22 10.85 -9.68
C ARG A 131 6.23 9.72 -9.96
N TRP A 132 4.94 9.95 -9.75
CA TRP A 132 3.90 8.97 -10.03
C TRP A 132 3.72 8.83 -11.54
N ALA A 133 4.02 7.66 -12.08
CA ALA A 133 3.96 7.38 -13.51
C ALA A 133 3.56 5.91 -13.73
N PRO A 134 2.28 5.57 -13.57
CA PRO A 134 1.81 4.21 -13.80
C PRO A 134 1.92 3.83 -15.27
N VAL A 135 2.15 2.54 -15.54
CA VAL A 135 2.14 1.93 -16.88
C VAL A 135 0.77 2.08 -17.53
N GLN A 136 -0.28 1.85 -16.75
CA GLN A 136 -1.66 1.99 -17.18
C GLN A 136 -2.55 2.35 -16.00
N SER A 137 -3.58 3.16 -16.23
CA SER A 137 -4.56 3.54 -15.22
C SER A 137 -5.97 3.33 -15.72
N VAL A 138 -6.81 2.72 -14.88
CA VAL A 138 -8.22 2.42 -15.18
C VAL A 138 -9.09 2.71 -13.97
N GLN A 139 -10.38 2.95 -14.20
CA GLN A 139 -11.31 3.38 -13.16
C GLN A 139 -12.61 2.59 -13.22
N ALA A 140 -13.17 2.28 -12.05
CA ALA A 140 -14.48 1.65 -11.92
C ALA A 140 -15.10 1.98 -10.56
N ASN A 141 -16.36 2.45 -10.55
CA ASN A 141 -17.15 2.70 -9.33
C ASN A 141 -16.42 3.52 -8.26
N GLY A 142 -15.74 4.59 -8.69
CA GLY A 142 -14.97 5.48 -7.84
C GLY A 142 -13.59 4.95 -7.43
N LEU A 143 -13.30 3.67 -7.64
CA LEU A 143 -11.95 3.15 -7.48
C LEU A 143 -11.12 3.44 -8.72
N ARG A 144 -9.81 3.64 -8.52
CA ARG A 144 -8.84 3.75 -9.60
C ARG A 144 -7.73 2.75 -9.39
N LEU A 145 -7.51 1.91 -10.39
CA LEU A 145 -6.45 0.91 -10.41
C LEU A 145 -5.35 1.42 -11.33
N ASP A 146 -4.16 1.56 -10.77
CA ASP A 146 -2.95 1.90 -11.48
C ASP A 146 -2.06 0.64 -11.53
N LEU A 147 -1.69 0.21 -12.74
CA LEU A 147 -0.62 -0.76 -12.94
C LEU A 147 0.69 0.00 -12.89
N VAL A 148 1.46 -0.20 -11.83
CA VAL A 148 2.62 0.63 -11.50
C VAL A 148 3.89 0.09 -12.14
N ALA A 149 4.03 -1.24 -12.20
CA ALA A 149 5.13 -1.89 -12.88
C ALA A 149 4.69 -3.24 -13.44
N ILE A 150 5.22 -3.61 -14.60
CA ILE A 150 5.02 -4.91 -15.24
C ILE A 150 6.38 -5.40 -15.69
N GLU A 151 6.93 -6.38 -14.97
CA GLU A 151 8.34 -6.78 -15.12
C GLU A 151 8.50 -8.29 -15.07
N PRO A 152 9.33 -8.90 -15.94
CA PRO A 152 9.67 -10.31 -15.82
C PRO A 152 10.52 -10.54 -14.56
N GLY A 153 10.37 -11.70 -13.94
CA GLY A 153 11.15 -12.09 -12.78
C GLY A 153 10.98 -13.55 -12.38
N ALA A 154 11.64 -13.93 -11.29
CA ALA A 154 11.44 -15.24 -10.69
C ALA A 154 10.12 -15.24 -9.92
N SER A 155 9.13 -15.98 -10.41
CA SER A 155 7.88 -16.23 -9.72
C SER A 155 8.15 -16.97 -8.39
N PRO A 156 7.37 -16.70 -7.34
CA PRO A 156 7.41 -17.48 -6.09
C PRO A 156 7.26 -18.99 -6.28
N GLY A 157 6.67 -19.43 -7.39
CA GLY A 157 6.55 -20.84 -7.76
C GLY A 157 7.82 -21.50 -8.32
N GLY A 158 8.93 -20.76 -8.47
CA GLY A 158 10.22 -21.31 -8.89
C GLY A 158 10.48 -21.33 -10.41
N GLY A 159 9.76 -20.52 -11.19
CA GLY A 159 9.94 -20.37 -12.64
C GLY A 159 9.90 -18.91 -13.09
N PRO A 160 10.15 -18.62 -14.38
CA PRO A 160 9.95 -17.28 -14.92
C PRO A 160 8.47 -16.89 -14.85
N GLY A 161 8.20 -15.65 -14.48
CA GLY A 161 6.86 -15.09 -14.45
C GLY A 161 6.88 -13.60 -14.69
N LEU A 162 5.70 -13.05 -14.94
CA LEU A 162 5.47 -11.63 -15.07
C LEU A 162 4.92 -11.09 -13.75
N ARG A 163 5.69 -10.22 -13.10
CA ARG A 163 5.29 -9.48 -11.91
C ARG A 163 4.47 -8.27 -12.33
N ILE A 164 3.25 -8.17 -11.85
CA ILE A 164 2.37 -7.01 -12.06
C ILE A 164 2.14 -6.35 -10.71
N ASP A 165 2.77 -5.20 -10.49
CA ASP A 165 2.55 -4.38 -9.30
C ASP A 165 1.44 -3.38 -9.57
N PHE A 166 0.54 -3.21 -8.61
CA PHE A 166 -0.58 -2.28 -8.74
C PHE A 166 -0.77 -1.41 -7.50
N ALA A 167 -1.44 -0.28 -7.71
CA ALA A 167 -2.00 0.56 -6.67
C ALA A 167 -3.51 0.74 -6.90
N LEU A 168 -4.31 0.40 -5.91
CA LEU A 168 -5.74 0.62 -5.89
C LEU A 168 -6.06 1.82 -4.99
N TRP A 169 -6.44 2.92 -5.63
CA TRP A 169 -6.83 4.16 -5.02
C TRP A 169 -8.30 4.18 -4.65
N GLY A 170 -8.61 4.74 -3.48
CA GLY A 170 -9.98 4.85 -2.97
C GLY A 170 -10.47 3.58 -2.28
N ALA A 171 -9.60 2.59 -2.06
CA ALA A 171 -9.95 1.40 -1.28
C ALA A 171 -10.37 1.81 0.15
N PRO A 172 -11.60 1.50 0.59
CA PRO A 172 -12.04 1.85 1.93
C PRO A 172 -11.25 1.06 2.97
N ARG A 173 -11.17 1.63 4.18
CA ARG A 173 -10.55 0.96 5.33
C ARG A 173 -11.60 0.87 6.43
N LEU A 174 -11.75 -0.30 7.00
CA LEU A 174 -12.56 -0.54 8.17
C LEU A 174 -11.63 -0.80 9.34
N VAL A 175 -11.87 -0.08 10.43
CA VAL A 175 -11.22 -0.35 11.70
C VAL A 175 -12.15 -1.26 12.48
N ASP A 176 -11.79 -2.53 12.54
CA ASP A 176 -12.48 -3.50 13.38
C ASP A 176 -11.88 -3.49 14.78
N ARG A 177 -12.72 -3.58 15.80
CA ARG A 177 -12.30 -3.63 17.21
C ARG A 177 -12.84 -4.91 17.80
N GLU A 178 -11.99 -5.92 17.83
CA GLU A 178 -12.33 -7.21 18.40
C GLU A 178 -11.95 -7.22 19.88
N LYS A 179 -12.92 -7.49 20.76
CA LYS A 179 -12.67 -7.66 22.18
C LYS A 179 -12.43 -9.14 22.47
N THR A 180 -11.18 -9.54 22.61
CA THR A 180 -10.79 -10.91 23.00
C THR A 180 -10.47 -10.91 24.50
N GLY A 181 -11.45 -11.29 25.33
CA GLY A 181 -11.34 -11.23 26.80
C GLY A 181 -11.25 -9.79 27.31
N ASP A 182 -10.21 -9.47 28.08
CA ASP A 182 -9.93 -8.11 28.58
C ASP A 182 -9.13 -7.23 27.61
N ARG A 183 -8.73 -7.76 26.44
CA ARG A 183 -7.96 -7.03 25.43
C ARG A 183 -8.85 -6.60 24.26
N THR A 184 -8.76 -5.33 23.90
CA THR A 184 -9.34 -4.84 22.64
C THR A 184 -8.24 -4.82 21.59
N VAL A 185 -8.35 -5.69 20.59
CA VAL A 185 -7.47 -5.72 19.42
C VAL A 185 -8.12 -4.87 18.34
N THR A 186 -7.42 -3.81 17.94
CA THR A 186 -7.87 -2.99 16.80
C THR A 186 -7.19 -3.53 15.55
N ARG A 187 -7.97 -3.96 14.56
CA ARG A 187 -7.48 -4.48 13.29
C ARG A 187 -7.98 -3.60 12.16
N VAL A 188 -7.06 -3.12 11.32
CA VAL A 188 -7.45 -2.50 10.06
C VAL A 188 -7.70 -3.59 9.04
N ILE A 189 -8.91 -3.62 8.47
CA ILE A 189 -9.33 -4.54 7.44
C ILE A 189 -9.68 -3.70 6.20
N SER A 190 -9.16 -4.07 5.04
CA SER A 190 -9.69 -3.55 3.78
C SER A 190 -10.75 -4.53 3.28
N PRO A 191 -12.02 -4.10 3.14
CA PRO A 191 -13.11 -4.93 2.66
C PRO A 191 -13.08 -5.06 1.13
N VAL A 192 -11.89 -5.25 0.55
CA VAL A 192 -11.66 -5.38 -0.89
C VAL A 192 -11.21 -6.80 -1.18
N SER A 193 -11.98 -7.50 -2.01
CA SER A 193 -11.62 -8.79 -2.60
C SER A 193 -11.39 -8.64 -4.10
N PHE A 194 -10.47 -9.44 -4.63
CA PHE A 194 -10.22 -9.54 -6.05
C PHE A 194 -10.69 -10.91 -6.51
N ASP A 195 -11.83 -10.96 -7.17
CA ASP A 195 -12.52 -12.24 -7.39
C ASP A 195 -12.00 -12.94 -8.64
N LYS A 196 -11.68 -12.17 -9.70
CA LYS A 196 -11.18 -12.69 -10.96
C LYS A 196 -10.14 -11.78 -11.58
N ILE A 197 -9.16 -12.39 -12.24
CA ILE A 197 -8.25 -11.71 -13.17
C ILE A 197 -8.24 -12.50 -14.48
N GLY A 198 -8.37 -11.79 -15.59
CA GLY A 198 -8.42 -12.35 -16.93
C GLY A 198 -7.54 -11.55 -17.88
N PHE A 199 -6.93 -12.25 -18.82
CA PHE A 199 -6.10 -11.69 -19.87
C PHE A 199 -6.57 -12.26 -21.19
N ARG A 200 -6.84 -11.41 -22.16
CA ARG A 200 -7.02 -11.79 -23.56
C ARG A 200 -5.86 -11.25 -24.36
N PHE A 201 -5.27 -12.09 -25.20
CA PHE A 201 -4.13 -11.76 -26.04
C PHE A 201 -4.61 -11.61 -27.47
N LEU A 202 -4.25 -10.49 -28.10
CA LEU A 202 -4.53 -10.22 -29.50
C LEU A 202 -3.22 -10.17 -30.29
N ASP A 203 -3.23 -10.73 -31.49
CA ASP A 203 -2.11 -10.64 -32.42
C ASP A 203 -2.01 -9.23 -33.06
N ALA A 204 -1.03 -9.04 -33.95
CA ALA A 204 -0.83 -7.77 -34.65
C ALA A 204 -1.98 -7.37 -35.59
N ALA A 205 -2.85 -8.32 -35.98
CA ALA A 205 -4.05 -8.08 -36.77
C ALA A 205 -5.30 -7.83 -35.89
N GLY A 206 -5.15 -7.85 -34.57
CA GLY A 206 -6.25 -7.72 -33.62
C GLY A 206 -7.08 -8.99 -33.44
N LYS A 207 -6.62 -10.14 -33.95
CA LYS A 207 -7.31 -11.43 -33.77
C LYS A 207 -6.95 -12.03 -32.41
N PRO A 208 -7.92 -12.63 -31.68
CA PRO A 208 -7.62 -13.36 -30.46
C PRO A 208 -6.63 -14.50 -30.72
N TYR A 209 -5.52 -14.48 -29.99
CA TYR A 209 -4.51 -15.54 -29.97
C TYR A 209 -4.78 -16.53 -28.84
N GLY A 210 -5.20 -16.03 -27.67
CA GLY A 210 -5.49 -16.87 -26.52
C GLY A 210 -6.01 -16.07 -25.33
N GLU A 211 -6.42 -16.78 -24.29
CA GLU A 211 -6.91 -16.20 -23.04
C GLU A 211 -6.27 -16.92 -21.85
N MET A 212 -6.06 -16.20 -20.75
CA MET A 212 -5.62 -16.72 -19.47
C MET A 212 -6.52 -16.12 -18.40
N SER A 213 -7.09 -16.96 -17.53
CA SER A 213 -7.94 -16.47 -16.44
C SER A 213 -7.71 -17.27 -15.17
N GLY A 214 -7.95 -16.62 -14.02
CA GLY A 214 -7.74 -17.24 -12.73
C GLY A 214 -8.36 -16.45 -11.58
N PRO A 215 -8.17 -16.92 -10.34
CA PRO A 215 -8.58 -16.18 -9.15
C PRO A 215 -7.87 -14.83 -9.11
N GLY A 216 -8.61 -13.77 -8.76
CA GLY A 216 -8.08 -12.40 -8.80
C GLY A 216 -7.18 -12.02 -7.62
N GLU A 217 -7.13 -12.82 -6.55
CA GLU A 217 -6.40 -12.44 -5.33
C GLU A 217 -4.89 -12.32 -5.60
N PRO A 218 -4.28 -11.18 -5.26
CA PRO A 218 -2.84 -10.98 -5.45
C PRO A 218 -2.00 -11.84 -4.51
N TYR A 219 -0.80 -12.16 -4.97
CA TYR A 219 0.20 -12.91 -4.19
C TYR A 219 0.57 -12.17 -2.90
N GLN A 220 0.77 -10.85 -3.01
CA GLN A 220 1.03 -9.98 -1.86
C GLN A 220 0.07 -8.78 -1.89
N LYS A 221 -0.53 -8.47 -0.74
CA LYS A 221 -1.51 -7.38 -0.58
C LYS A 221 -1.19 -6.55 0.65
N LEU A 222 -0.78 -5.30 0.45
CA LEU A 222 -0.50 -4.35 1.52
C LEU A 222 -1.77 -3.59 1.89
N VAL A 223 -2.56 -4.20 2.77
CA VAL A 223 -3.84 -3.67 3.27
C VAL A 223 -3.66 -2.57 4.31
N ASP A 224 -2.61 -2.67 5.13
CA ASP A 224 -2.33 -1.76 6.23
C ASP A 224 -0.91 -1.23 6.15
N ALA A 225 -0.64 -0.41 5.14
CA ALA A 225 0.68 0.15 4.90
C ALA A 225 1.17 1.04 6.07
N GLU A 226 0.25 1.75 6.72
CA GLU A 226 0.55 2.65 7.85
C GLU A 226 1.10 1.93 9.07
N ARG A 227 0.79 0.63 9.21
CA ARG A 227 1.39 -0.23 10.25
C ARG A 227 2.90 -0.42 10.05
N PHE A 228 3.36 -0.39 8.81
CA PHE A 228 4.78 -0.59 8.45
C PHE A 228 5.48 0.75 8.26
N VAL A 229 4.79 1.73 7.69
CA VAL A 229 5.32 3.07 7.44
C VAL A 229 4.30 4.08 7.94
N GLU A 230 4.51 4.65 9.13
CA GLU A 230 3.55 5.57 9.77
C GLU A 230 3.08 6.68 8.83
N ASP A 231 4.00 7.20 8.01
CA ASP A 231 3.77 8.31 7.10
C ASP A 231 3.21 7.90 5.73
N PHE A 232 2.79 6.65 5.56
CA PHE A 232 2.18 6.19 4.31
C PHE A 232 0.90 6.98 4.00
N PRO A 233 0.68 7.45 2.75
CA PRO A 233 -0.55 8.13 2.38
C PRO A 233 -1.78 7.23 2.50
N PRO A 234 -2.88 7.69 3.11
CA PRO A 234 -4.07 6.86 3.30
C PRO A 234 -4.84 6.65 1.98
N GLY A 235 -5.61 5.57 1.92
CA GLY A 235 -6.54 5.31 0.81
C GLY A 235 -5.89 4.73 -0.45
N VAL A 236 -4.63 4.30 -0.36
CA VAL A 236 -3.92 3.58 -1.43
C VAL A 236 -3.58 2.18 -0.94
N MET A 237 -4.08 1.16 -1.61
CA MET A 237 -3.69 -0.23 -1.40
C MET A 237 -2.69 -0.63 -2.48
N PHE A 238 -1.62 -1.33 -2.09
CA PHE A 238 -0.71 -1.94 -3.06
C PHE A 238 -0.85 -3.45 -3.06
N GLY A 239 -0.59 -4.04 -4.22
CA GLY A 239 -0.42 -5.47 -4.30
C GLY A 239 0.40 -5.88 -5.52
N THR A 240 0.65 -7.18 -5.59
CA THR A 240 1.46 -7.79 -6.64
C THR A 240 0.80 -9.07 -7.10
N TRP A 241 0.56 -9.18 -8.40
CA TRP A 241 0.25 -10.45 -9.06
C TRP A 241 1.50 -11.03 -9.70
N TRP A 242 1.54 -12.36 -9.75
CA TRP A 242 2.48 -13.11 -10.59
C TRP A 242 1.66 -13.91 -11.58
N VAL A 243 1.91 -13.69 -12.86
CA VAL A 243 1.29 -14.45 -13.95
C VAL A 243 2.37 -15.06 -14.82
N GLU A 244 1.99 -15.95 -15.73
CA GLU A 244 2.93 -16.49 -16.71
C GLU A 244 3.40 -15.40 -17.69
N LEU A 245 4.58 -15.60 -18.27
CA LEU A 245 5.02 -14.75 -19.39
C LEU A 245 4.06 -14.90 -20.57
N LEU A 246 3.88 -13.82 -21.32
CA LEU A 246 2.86 -13.72 -22.36
C LEU A 246 3.25 -14.48 -23.64
N PRO A 247 2.29 -14.86 -24.50
CA PRO A 247 2.60 -15.48 -25.79
C PRO A 247 3.47 -14.57 -26.67
N ARG A 248 4.30 -15.19 -27.51
CA ARG A 248 5.24 -14.43 -28.35
C ARG A 248 4.54 -13.63 -29.45
N GLU A 249 3.45 -14.20 -29.95
CA GLU A 249 2.58 -13.69 -31.01
C GLU A 249 1.65 -12.57 -30.52
N ALA A 250 1.50 -12.41 -29.20
CA ALA A 250 0.67 -11.36 -28.63
C ALA A 250 1.29 -9.98 -28.92
N ALA A 251 0.52 -9.12 -29.57
CA ALA A 251 0.84 -7.71 -29.78
C ALA A 251 0.13 -6.82 -28.76
N THR A 252 -1.09 -7.19 -28.35
CA THR A 252 -1.90 -6.46 -27.38
C THR A 252 -2.40 -7.42 -26.30
N VAL A 253 -2.46 -6.94 -25.06
CA VAL A 253 -3.11 -7.64 -23.95
C VAL A 253 -4.26 -6.80 -23.41
N GLU A 254 -5.42 -7.43 -23.31
CA GLU A 254 -6.60 -6.91 -22.62
C GLU A 254 -6.68 -7.56 -21.24
N LEU A 255 -6.57 -6.76 -20.19
CA LEU A 255 -6.70 -7.16 -18.79
C LEU A 255 -8.12 -6.85 -18.31
N ASP A 256 -8.80 -7.88 -17.79
CA ASP A 256 -10.07 -7.77 -17.08
C ASP A 256 -9.87 -8.13 -15.61
N LEU A 257 -10.26 -7.23 -14.71
CA LEU A 257 -10.17 -7.44 -13.26
C LEU A 257 -11.53 -7.21 -12.61
N GLY A 258 -12.01 -8.21 -11.87
CA GLY A 258 -13.19 -8.09 -11.02
C GLY A 258 -12.79 -7.86 -9.57
N VAL A 259 -13.22 -6.72 -9.02
CA VAL A 259 -12.99 -6.34 -7.63
C VAL A 259 -14.33 -6.18 -6.94
N ASN A 260 -14.45 -6.64 -5.70
CA ASN A 260 -15.62 -6.43 -4.87
C ASN A 260 -15.24 -5.60 -3.65
N VAL A 261 -16.04 -4.56 -3.38
CA VAL A 261 -15.88 -3.69 -2.22
C VAL A 261 -17.07 -3.85 -1.30
N ARG A 262 -16.84 -4.34 -0.08
CA ARG A 262 -17.89 -4.46 0.92
C ARG A 262 -18.03 -3.16 1.71
N GLY A 263 -19.21 -2.55 1.62
CA GLY A 263 -19.58 -1.36 2.37
C GLY A 263 -19.83 -1.66 3.86
N ALA A 264 -19.92 -0.59 4.66
CA ALA A 264 -20.16 -0.69 6.11
C ALA A 264 -21.49 -1.38 6.47
N GLY A 265 -22.52 -1.23 5.61
CA GLY A 265 -23.81 -1.93 5.76
C GLY A 265 -23.80 -3.40 5.30
N GLY A 266 -22.65 -3.93 4.90
CA GLY A 266 -22.49 -5.31 4.46
C GLY A 266 -22.78 -5.57 2.98
N SER A 267 -23.30 -4.59 2.24
CA SER A 267 -23.52 -4.65 0.79
C SER A 267 -22.20 -4.72 0.02
N SER A 268 -22.12 -5.53 -1.04
CA SER A 268 -20.97 -5.56 -1.95
C SER A 268 -21.24 -4.69 -3.17
N VAL A 269 -20.26 -3.87 -3.54
CA VAL A 269 -20.25 -3.08 -4.77
C VAL A 269 -19.18 -3.68 -5.69
N PRO A 270 -19.57 -4.35 -6.79
CA PRO A 270 -18.61 -4.88 -7.75
C PRO A 270 -18.01 -3.71 -8.54
N ALA A 271 -16.72 -3.80 -8.88
CA ALA A 271 -15.99 -2.88 -9.73
C ALA A 271 -15.22 -3.70 -10.78
N ALA A 272 -15.55 -3.49 -12.04
CA ALA A 272 -14.91 -4.19 -13.16
C ALA A 272 -13.95 -3.23 -13.85
N PHE A 273 -12.66 -3.55 -13.84
CA PHE A 273 -11.64 -2.79 -14.54
C PHE A 273 -11.27 -3.49 -15.84
N HIS A 274 -11.12 -2.70 -16.90
CA HIS A 274 -10.68 -3.16 -18.20
C HIS A 274 -9.54 -2.29 -18.70
N ALA A 275 -8.39 -2.89 -18.99
CA ALA A 275 -7.19 -2.21 -19.50
C ALA A 275 -6.73 -2.89 -20.80
N SER A 276 -6.41 -2.09 -21.82
CA SER A 276 -5.78 -2.59 -23.05
C SER A 276 -4.41 -1.94 -23.20
N MET A 277 -3.38 -2.73 -23.45
CA MET A 277 -2.01 -2.23 -23.56
C MET A 277 -1.19 -3.04 -24.57
N PRO A 278 -0.21 -2.42 -25.24
CA PRO A 278 0.73 -3.14 -26.09
C PRO A 278 1.60 -4.07 -25.25
N VAL A 279 1.91 -5.25 -25.79
CA VAL A 279 2.78 -6.24 -25.13
C VAL A 279 4.23 -5.89 -25.41
N ALA A 280 5.00 -5.57 -24.36
CA ALA A 280 6.44 -5.39 -24.48
C ALA A 280 7.15 -6.74 -24.72
N GLU A 281 8.22 -6.74 -25.53
CA GLU A 281 9.00 -7.96 -25.79
C GLU A 281 9.53 -8.64 -24.53
N ALA A 282 9.89 -7.86 -23.51
CA ALA A 282 10.37 -8.38 -22.22
C ALA A 282 9.30 -9.17 -21.44
N TRP A 283 8.01 -9.01 -21.76
CA TRP A 283 6.92 -9.73 -21.11
C TRP A 283 6.64 -11.09 -21.76
N LYS A 284 7.20 -11.33 -22.93
CA LYS A 284 6.92 -12.52 -23.74
C LYS A 284 7.79 -13.69 -23.34
N ILE A 285 7.29 -14.89 -23.62
CA ILE A 285 8.09 -16.11 -23.51
C ILE A 285 9.33 -16.07 -24.43
N PRO A 286 10.45 -16.70 -24.01
CA PRO A 286 11.64 -16.82 -24.85
C PRO A 286 11.35 -17.50 -26.20
N PRO A 287 12.17 -17.25 -27.24
CA PRO A 287 11.99 -17.91 -28.53
C PRO A 287 12.08 -19.44 -28.38
N GLY A 288 11.14 -20.16 -28.97
CA GLY A 288 11.10 -21.63 -28.92
C GLY A 288 10.45 -22.22 -27.67
N ALA A 289 10.04 -21.40 -26.69
CA ALA A 289 9.18 -21.85 -25.61
C ALA A 289 7.74 -21.99 -26.10
N VAL A 290 7.03 -23.01 -25.61
CA VAL A 290 5.60 -23.23 -25.91
C VAL A 290 4.77 -22.57 -24.82
N TYR A 291 3.83 -21.71 -25.21
CA TYR A 291 2.87 -21.11 -24.28
C TYR A 291 1.84 -22.17 -23.84
N GLN A 292 1.65 -22.35 -22.53
CA GLN A 292 0.74 -23.35 -21.96
C GLN A 292 -0.53 -22.71 -21.38
N ALA A 293 -1.26 -21.90 -22.16
CA ALA A 293 -2.62 -21.53 -21.76
C ALA A 293 -3.67 -22.45 -22.39
N GLU A 294 -4.84 -22.56 -21.75
CA GLU A 294 -6.05 -23.08 -22.38
C GLU A 294 -6.39 -22.18 -23.58
N VAL A 295 -5.91 -22.56 -24.76
CA VAL A 295 -6.35 -21.95 -26.03
C VAL A 295 -7.80 -22.38 -26.23
N ARG A 296 -8.74 -21.57 -25.73
CA ARG A 296 -10.11 -21.58 -26.26
C ARG A 296 -10.05 -20.83 -27.57
N GLU A 297 -9.79 -21.55 -28.66
CA GLU A 297 -10.13 -21.05 -29.98
C GLU A 297 -11.60 -20.62 -29.91
N ALA A 298 -11.84 -19.31 -30.11
CA ALA A 298 -13.18 -18.80 -30.22
C ALA A 298 -13.88 -19.62 -31.30
N ALA A 299 -14.86 -20.43 -30.90
CA ALA A 299 -15.68 -21.21 -31.83
C ALA A 299 -16.19 -20.23 -32.90
N GLN A 300 -15.88 -20.56 -34.15
CA GLN A 300 -16.34 -19.85 -35.34
C GLN A 300 -17.86 -19.78 -35.40
#